data_AF-A0A8H2VMD5-F1
#
_entry.id   AF-A0A8H2VMD5-F1
#
_cell.length_a   1.000
_cell.length_b   1.000
_cell.length_c   1.000
_cell.angle_alpha   90.00
_cell.angle_beta   90.00
_cell.angle_gamma   90.00
#
_symmetry.space_group_name_H-M   'P 1'
#
loop_
_entity.id
_entity.type
_entity.pdbx_description
1 polymer ?
#
loop_
_entity_poly.entity_id
_entity_poly.type
_entity_poly.pdbx_seq_one_letter_code
_entity_poly.pdbx_strand_id
1 'polypeptide(L)'
;MAWSISNYKTRFSSLIGSKRSSQNSKTTNPSSNGKSFSKSNHFWYNRLEDSLNKSEQFRTMANSKPSKNELITLPLRIFAILLYCIPKFARQHPKWTYHHAVGTSIFSIWWHYTTTVEFHTTKTLKPGSEKDGFVIIDPPSITTTTTSPALYCGIIDSNPAIRPIPIGAVWFTSPPPLGETPKIVVIHFHGGAYVLGGARQMESGWRPEVLSKRIGYVLQVQYRLAIEPNSCFPAAIQDGLTAYNYVVNTLGLKPENNVLSGESAGGNLVLAMLRYLSTDGKNALPFPRAGLCWTPWLDMTTDTKSLINPQVSKRIMFLAHL
;
A
#
# COMPACT_ATOMS: atom_id res chain seq x y z
N MET A 1 2.10 32.70 -2.89
CA MET A 1 3.05 33.64 -3.52
C MET A 1 4.14 32.84 -4.22
N ALA A 2 4.35 33.11 -5.50
CA ALA A 2 5.20 32.38 -6.43
C ALA A 2 6.68 32.39 -6.02
N TRP A 3 7.42 31.29 -6.27
CA TRP A 3 8.87 31.36 -6.43
C TRP A 3 9.36 30.44 -7.56
N SER A 4 9.80 31.14 -8.60
CA SER A 4 10.66 30.88 -9.76
C SER A 4 11.36 29.52 -9.92
N ILE A 5 11.21 29.00 -11.13
CA ILE A 5 12.04 28.00 -11.82
C ILE A 5 13.33 28.71 -12.29
N SER A 6 14.46 28.46 -11.63
CA SER A 6 15.76 28.51 -12.29
C SER A 6 16.79 27.71 -11.48
N ASN A 7 17.72 27.09 -12.20
CA ASN A 7 18.87 26.32 -11.71
C ASN A 7 18.57 24.85 -11.41
N TYR A 8 18.71 24.00 -12.44
CA TYR A 8 19.60 22.82 -12.45
C TYR A 8 19.65 22.24 -13.88
N LYS A 9 20.33 22.96 -14.78
CA LYS A 9 20.99 22.34 -15.94
C LYS A 9 22.44 22.04 -15.52
N THR A 10 22.97 20.95 -16.08
CA THR A 10 24.37 20.50 -16.07
C THR A 10 24.72 19.42 -15.04
N ARG A 11 24.59 18.15 -15.46
CA ARG A 11 25.71 17.18 -15.61
C ARG A 11 25.16 15.78 -15.96
N PHE A 12 25.12 15.49 -17.26
CA PHE A 12 25.14 14.13 -17.80
C PHE A 12 26.57 13.86 -18.31
N SER A 13 26.94 12.58 -18.37
CA SER A 13 28.19 11.99 -18.91
C SER A 13 29.34 11.75 -17.92
N SER A 14 29.34 10.57 -17.30
CA SER A 14 30.52 9.70 -17.15
C SER A 14 30.12 8.44 -16.37
N LEU A 15 29.70 7.36 -17.04
CA LEU A 15 29.74 5.99 -16.50
C LEU A 15 29.33 4.93 -17.55
N ILE A 16 29.64 5.17 -18.83
CA ILE A 16 29.64 4.11 -19.85
C ILE A 16 31.07 3.98 -20.33
N GLY A 17 31.74 2.89 -19.95
CA GLY A 17 33.12 2.64 -20.35
C GLY A 17 33.73 1.41 -19.71
N SER A 18 33.59 0.27 -20.41
CA SER A 18 34.62 -0.77 -20.57
C SER A 18 34.98 -1.67 -19.37
N LYS A 19 34.60 -2.95 -19.44
CA LYS A 19 35.53 -4.02 -19.90
C LYS A 19 34.81 -5.39 -19.95
N ARG A 20 34.80 -5.96 -21.16
CA ARG A 20 34.70 -7.41 -21.43
C ARG A 20 36.12 -7.99 -21.32
N SER A 21 36.27 -9.13 -20.67
CA SER A 21 37.29 -10.12 -21.05
C SER A 21 36.79 -11.53 -20.74
N SER A 22 36.75 -12.34 -21.80
CA SER A 22 36.46 -13.76 -21.87
C SER A 22 37.56 -14.63 -21.26
N GLN A 23 37.20 -15.76 -20.67
CA GLN A 23 37.98 -17.00 -20.78
C GLN A 23 37.06 -18.22 -20.67
N ASN A 24 37.38 -19.22 -21.50
CA ASN A 24 36.58 -20.39 -21.86
C ASN A 24 36.99 -21.64 -21.07
N SER A 25 36.02 -22.55 -20.95
CA SER A 25 36.07 -24.03 -20.87
C SER A 25 36.85 -24.75 -19.77
N LYS A 26 36.14 -25.63 -19.03
CA LYS A 26 36.31 -27.09 -19.10
C LYS A 26 35.23 -27.83 -18.28
N THR A 27 34.62 -28.81 -18.91
CA THR A 27 33.70 -29.82 -18.37
C THR A 27 34.47 -30.97 -17.73
N THR A 28 34.09 -31.41 -16.53
CA THR A 28 34.14 -32.83 -16.07
C THR A 28 33.39 -32.98 -14.74
N ASN A 29 32.49 -33.96 -14.66
CA ASN A 29 32.02 -34.64 -13.44
C ASN A 29 32.42 -36.13 -13.63
N PRO A 30 32.74 -36.93 -12.58
CA PRO A 30 31.69 -37.40 -11.65
C PRO A 30 32.09 -37.75 -10.18
N SER A 31 31.02 -37.86 -9.37
CA SER A 31 30.76 -38.71 -8.18
C SER A 31 31.56 -38.64 -6.86
N SER A 32 30.76 -38.45 -5.78
CA SER A 32 30.80 -39.01 -4.42
C SER A 32 31.98 -38.75 -3.47
N ASN A 33 31.78 -37.92 -2.45
CA ASN A 33 31.73 -38.34 -1.03
C ASN A 33 31.63 -37.14 -0.05
N GLY A 34 30.75 -37.28 0.95
CA GLY A 34 31.00 -36.92 2.35
C GLY A 34 31.22 -35.44 2.77
N LYS A 35 30.15 -34.85 3.33
CA LYS A 35 30.12 -33.85 4.43
C LYS A 35 30.72 -32.44 4.18
N SER A 36 29.82 -31.45 4.11
CA SER A 36 29.98 -30.15 4.78
C SER A 36 28.59 -29.51 4.94
N PHE A 37 28.00 -29.62 6.14
CA PHE A 37 26.80 -28.85 6.50
C PHE A 37 27.22 -27.37 6.60
N SER A 38 26.85 -26.59 5.60
CA SER A 38 27.24 -25.18 5.45
C SER A 38 26.66 -24.30 6.55
N LYS A 39 27.51 -23.45 7.14
CA LYS A 39 27.17 -22.34 8.06
C LYS A 39 26.06 -21.41 7.53
N SER A 40 25.76 -21.43 6.23
CA SER A 40 24.67 -20.64 5.61
C SER A 40 23.28 -21.09 6.04
N ASN A 41 23.05 -22.39 6.29
CA ASN A 41 21.71 -22.89 6.65
C ASN A 41 21.36 -22.55 8.11
N HIS A 42 22.35 -22.48 8.99
CA HIS A 42 22.17 -22.01 10.36
C HIS A 42 21.80 -20.52 10.41
N PHE A 43 22.31 -19.71 9.49
CA PHE A 43 22.00 -18.28 9.42
C PHE A 43 20.53 -18.01 9.05
N TRP A 44 19.98 -18.78 8.10
CA TRP A 44 18.58 -18.67 7.70
C TRP A 44 17.62 -19.22 8.75
N TYR A 45 17.96 -20.35 9.38
CA TYR A 45 17.16 -20.95 10.44
C TYR A 45 17.09 -20.03 11.67
N ASN A 46 18.23 -19.51 12.13
CA ASN A 46 18.28 -18.60 13.28
C ASN A 46 17.54 -17.29 12.99
N ARG A 47 17.55 -16.80 11.73
CA ARG A 47 16.83 -15.57 11.33
C ARG A 47 15.32 -15.78 11.20
N LEU A 48 14.89 -16.98 10.82
CA LEU A 48 13.47 -17.38 10.83
C LEU A 48 12.97 -17.53 12.27
N GLU A 49 13.72 -18.18 13.16
CA GLU A 49 13.39 -18.23 14.59
C GLU A 49 13.37 -16.84 15.22
N ASP A 50 14.31 -15.96 14.88
CA ASP A 50 14.32 -14.56 15.37
C ASP A 50 13.09 -13.78 14.87
N SER A 51 12.66 -14.03 13.63
CA SER A 51 11.47 -13.41 13.04
C SER A 51 10.18 -13.97 13.65
N LEU A 52 10.15 -15.26 13.96
CA LEU A 52 9.02 -15.94 14.61
C LEU A 52 8.90 -15.50 16.07
N ASN A 53 10.01 -15.47 16.83
CA ASN A 53 10.05 -14.98 18.21
C ASN A 53 9.67 -13.50 18.30
N LYS A 54 10.12 -12.66 17.34
CA LYS A 54 9.65 -11.27 17.25
C LYS A 54 8.16 -11.21 16.92
N SER A 55 7.66 -12.04 16.01
CA SER A 55 6.21 -12.10 15.70
C SER A 55 5.37 -12.58 16.90
N GLU A 56 5.92 -13.43 17.75
CA GLU A 56 5.29 -13.92 18.98
C GLU A 56 5.34 -12.88 20.11
N GLN A 57 6.42 -12.11 20.20
CA GLN A 57 6.53 -10.91 21.05
C GLN A 57 5.58 -9.79 20.59
N PHE A 58 5.45 -9.56 19.28
CA PHE A 58 4.45 -8.63 18.73
C PHE A 58 3.03 -9.13 18.96
N ARG A 59 2.76 -10.44 18.84
CA ARG A 59 1.47 -11.05 19.21
C ARG A 59 1.17 -10.88 20.71
N THR A 60 2.15 -11.05 21.60
CA THR A 60 1.93 -10.90 23.04
C THR A 60 1.75 -9.44 23.46
N MET A 61 2.41 -8.48 22.79
CA MET A 61 2.15 -7.04 22.97
C MET A 61 0.79 -6.62 22.38
N ALA A 62 0.44 -7.12 21.19
CA ALA A 62 -0.85 -6.84 20.55
C ALA A 62 -2.04 -7.41 21.34
N ASN A 63 -1.89 -8.63 21.88
CA ASN A 63 -2.91 -9.29 22.71
C ASN A 63 -3.07 -8.67 24.12
N SER A 64 -2.25 -7.68 24.50
CA SER A 64 -2.43 -6.99 25.77
C SER A 64 -3.55 -5.95 25.62
N LYS A 65 -4.73 -6.24 26.18
CA LYS A 65 -5.84 -5.28 26.22
C LYS A 65 -5.35 -3.98 26.86
N PRO A 66 -5.74 -2.80 26.33
CA PRO A 66 -5.37 -1.52 26.90
C PRO A 66 -5.79 -1.51 28.37
N SER A 67 -4.88 -1.15 29.27
CA SER A 67 -5.26 -1.00 30.66
C SER A 67 -6.37 0.06 30.75
N LYS A 68 -7.38 -0.16 31.60
CA LYS A 68 -8.47 0.83 31.82
C LYS A 68 -7.91 2.24 32.09
N ASN A 69 -6.70 2.34 32.64
CA ASN A 69 -6.01 3.59 32.93
C ASN A 69 -5.60 4.38 31.67
N GLU A 70 -5.28 3.70 30.56
CA GLU A 70 -4.94 4.38 29.30
C GLU A 70 -6.14 5.09 28.68
N LEU A 71 -7.31 4.46 28.77
CA LEU A 71 -8.59 5.01 28.30
C LEU A 71 -9.01 6.23 29.13
N ILE A 72 -8.97 6.10 30.46
CA ILE A 72 -9.40 7.16 31.40
C ILE A 72 -8.51 8.40 31.31
N THR A 73 -7.21 8.23 31.02
CA THR A 73 -6.26 9.35 30.96
C THR A 73 -6.23 10.07 29.61
N LEU A 74 -6.94 9.59 28.58
CA LEU A 74 -6.93 10.18 27.25
C LEU A 74 -7.30 11.68 27.21
N PRO A 75 -8.37 12.15 27.90
CA PRO A 75 -8.69 13.58 27.93
C PRO A 75 -7.58 14.43 28.58
N LEU A 76 -6.97 13.92 29.65
CA LEU A 76 -5.86 14.58 30.35
C LEU A 76 -4.62 14.67 29.45
N ARG A 77 -4.30 13.61 28.69
CA ARG A 77 -3.19 13.60 27.74
C ARG A 77 -3.40 14.62 26.61
N ILE A 78 -4.61 14.69 26.06
CA ILE A 78 -4.95 15.69 25.02
C ILE A 78 -4.78 17.10 25.59
N PHE A 79 -5.32 17.37 26.78
CA PHE A 79 -5.20 18.68 27.43
C PHE A 79 -3.74 19.05 27.71
N ALA A 80 -2.94 18.11 28.22
CA ALA A 80 -1.51 18.31 28.45
C ALA A 80 -0.75 18.62 27.15
N ILE A 81 -1.07 17.97 26.03
CA ILE A 81 -0.47 18.26 24.72
C ILE A 81 -0.76 19.68 24.25
N LEU A 82 -2.01 20.14 24.42
CA LEU A 82 -2.41 21.50 24.05
C LEU A 82 -1.55 22.52 24.80
N LEU A 83 -1.34 22.34 26.12
CA LEU A 83 -0.50 23.21 26.92
C LEU A 83 0.99 23.09 26.56
N TYR A 84 1.49 21.86 26.42
CA TYR A 84 2.90 21.58 26.14
C TYR A 84 3.36 22.16 24.79
N CYS A 85 2.48 22.20 23.79
CA CYS A 85 2.82 22.72 22.45
C CYS A 85 2.81 24.26 22.37
N ILE A 86 2.34 24.99 23.40
CA ILE A 86 2.30 26.46 23.42
C ILE A 86 3.71 27.05 23.22
N PRO A 87 4.70 26.79 24.11
CA PRO A 87 6.06 27.28 23.92
C PRO A 87 6.75 26.65 22.71
N LYS A 88 7.33 27.47 21.82
CA LYS A 88 8.00 26.99 20.59
C LYS A 88 9.14 26.01 20.86
N PHE A 89 9.86 26.17 21.97
CA PHE A 89 11.01 25.34 22.31
C PHE A 89 10.62 23.94 22.80
N ALA A 90 9.40 23.74 23.30
CA ALA A 90 8.93 22.44 23.78
C ALA A 90 8.33 21.57 22.67
N ARG A 91 8.04 22.16 21.50
CA ARG A 91 7.49 21.42 20.35
C ARG A 91 8.48 20.37 19.87
N GLN A 92 7.95 19.31 19.28
CA GLN A 92 8.71 18.20 18.69
C GLN A 92 9.72 18.69 17.64
N HIS A 93 9.44 19.82 16.99
CA HIS A 93 10.38 20.51 16.12
C HIS A 93 10.29 22.04 16.30
N PRO A 94 11.41 22.76 16.50
CA PRO A 94 11.41 24.20 16.81
C PRO A 94 10.74 25.10 15.76
N LYS A 95 10.75 24.68 14.48
CA LYS A 95 10.12 25.43 13.37
C LYS A 95 8.63 25.12 13.16
N TRP A 96 8.07 24.14 13.86
CA TRP A 96 6.67 23.78 13.66
C TRP A 96 5.74 24.85 14.21
N THR A 97 4.64 25.09 13.51
CA THR A 97 3.52 25.87 14.04
C THR A 97 2.85 25.10 15.17
N TYR A 98 2.08 25.79 16.02
CA TYR A 98 1.31 25.15 17.08
C TYR A 98 0.40 24.04 16.53
N HIS A 99 -0.29 24.29 15.41
CA HIS A 99 -1.17 23.31 14.77
C HIS A 99 -0.44 22.05 14.29
N HIS A 100 0.77 22.18 13.72
CA HIS A 100 1.55 21.00 13.32
C HIS A 100 1.97 20.16 14.53
N ALA A 101 2.43 20.81 15.60
CA ALA A 101 2.88 20.16 16.82
C ALA A 101 1.73 19.42 17.54
N VAL A 102 0.58 20.09 17.69
CA VAL A 102 -0.62 19.48 18.28
C VAL A 102 -1.17 18.38 17.37
N GLY A 103 -1.31 18.65 16.08
CA GLY A 103 -1.89 17.72 15.12
C GLY A 103 -1.12 16.40 15.03
N THR A 104 0.21 16.45 14.97
CA THR A 104 1.06 15.26 14.97
C THR A 104 0.98 14.48 16.28
N SER A 105 0.93 15.16 17.43
CA SER A 105 0.73 14.50 18.73
C SER A 105 -0.63 13.84 18.86
N ILE A 106 -1.71 14.51 18.44
CA ILE A 106 -3.07 13.93 18.44
C ILE A 106 -3.11 12.74 17.49
N PHE A 107 -2.53 12.85 16.29
CA PHE A 107 -2.44 11.74 15.35
C PHE A 107 -1.68 10.55 15.94
N SER A 108 -0.56 10.80 16.63
CA SER A 108 0.21 9.74 17.32
C SER A 108 -0.60 9.06 18.42
N ILE A 109 -1.37 9.82 19.19
CA ILE A 109 -2.27 9.26 20.21
C ILE A 109 -3.37 8.44 19.56
N TRP A 110 -4.01 8.98 18.52
CA TRP A 110 -5.06 8.28 17.80
C TRP A 110 -4.52 6.96 17.21
N TRP A 111 -3.34 6.99 16.60
CA TRP A 111 -2.68 5.80 16.06
C TRP A 111 -2.37 4.77 17.14
N HIS A 112 -1.75 5.21 18.24
CA HIS A 112 -1.46 4.32 19.36
C HIS A 112 -2.75 3.70 19.89
N TYR A 113 -3.77 4.51 20.13
CA TYR A 113 -5.07 4.07 20.61
C TYR A 113 -5.72 3.04 19.70
N THR A 114 -5.83 3.33 18.40
CA THR A 114 -6.47 2.42 17.43
C THR A 114 -5.74 1.10 17.31
N THR A 115 -4.40 1.11 17.46
CA THR A 115 -3.63 -0.13 17.52
C THR A 115 -3.80 -0.88 18.84
N THR A 116 -3.85 -0.19 19.99
CA THR A 116 -3.99 -0.84 21.30
C THR A 116 -5.36 -1.46 21.49
N VAL A 117 -6.43 -0.84 20.98
CA VAL A 117 -7.79 -1.41 21.06
C VAL A 117 -8.09 -2.43 19.96
N GLU A 118 -7.10 -2.77 19.12
CA GLU A 118 -7.27 -3.61 17.94
C GLU A 118 -8.50 -3.21 17.13
N PHE A 119 -8.55 -1.94 16.70
CA PHE A 119 -9.72 -1.44 15.99
C PHE A 119 -9.91 -2.21 14.68
N HIS A 120 -11.00 -2.99 14.60
CA HIS A 120 -11.35 -3.75 13.41
C HIS A 120 -12.38 -3.00 12.56
N THR A 121 -12.03 -2.72 11.30
CA THR A 121 -12.99 -2.19 10.32
C THR A 121 -13.68 -3.36 9.65
N THR A 122 -14.93 -3.65 10.03
CA THR A 122 -15.70 -4.76 9.43
C THR A 122 -16.08 -4.42 7.99
N LYS A 123 -15.53 -5.16 7.03
CA LYS A 123 -15.87 -5.02 5.62
C LYS A 123 -17.15 -5.77 5.29
N THR A 124 -18.25 -5.04 5.16
CA THR A 124 -19.53 -5.60 4.69
C THR A 124 -19.71 -5.37 3.20
N LEU A 125 -20.24 -6.37 2.50
CA LEU A 125 -20.68 -6.27 1.10
C LEU A 125 -22.10 -5.69 0.97
N LYS A 126 -22.73 -5.29 2.09
CA LYS A 126 -24.04 -4.63 2.06
C LYS A 126 -23.85 -3.14 1.73
N PRO A 127 -24.69 -2.54 0.85
CA PRO A 127 -24.53 -1.15 0.43
C PRO A 127 -24.50 -0.11 1.55
N GLY A 128 -25.21 -0.32 2.67
CA GLY A 128 -25.18 0.62 3.80
C GLY A 128 -25.77 2.00 3.43
N SER A 129 -25.14 3.08 3.92
CA SER A 129 -25.53 4.48 3.64
C SER A 129 -25.23 4.94 2.22
N GLU A 130 -24.34 4.24 1.52
CA GLU A 130 -23.82 4.57 0.20
C GLU A 130 -24.81 4.26 -0.91
N LYS A 131 -25.84 3.42 -0.64
CA LYS A 131 -26.92 3.06 -1.57
C LYS A 131 -26.36 2.68 -2.95
N ASP A 132 -26.77 3.39 -4.00
CA ASP A 132 -26.40 3.13 -5.39
C ASP A 132 -24.92 3.43 -5.69
N GLY A 133 -24.21 4.12 -4.79
CA GLY A 133 -22.78 4.35 -4.89
C GLY A 133 -21.95 3.13 -4.51
N PHE A 134 -22.50 2.14 -3.80
CA PHE A 134 -21.79 0.93 -3.43
C PHE A 134 -21.98 -0.15 -4.49
N VAL A 135 -20.88 -0.70 -5.00
CA VAL A 135 -20.87 -1.79 -5.97
C VAL A 135 -20.15 -3.01 -5.41
N ILE A 136 -20.67 -4.19 -5.73
CA ILE A 136 -20.00 -5.46 -5.50
C ILE A 136 -19.34 -5.85 -6.82
N ILE A 137 -18.05 -6.18 -6.75
CA ILE A 137 -17.25 -6.54 -7.91
C ILE A 137 -16.80 -7.99 -7.74
N ASP A 138 -17.27 -8.85 -8.62
CA ASP A 138 -16.87 -10.24 -8.66
C ASP A 138 -15.50 -10.39 -9.35
N PRO A 139 -14.62 -11.29 -8.87
CA PRO A 139 -13.42 -11.64 -9.59
C PRO A 139 -13.79 -12.28 -10.94
N PRO A 140 -13.04 -12.01 -12.04
CA PRO A 140 -13.26 -12.67 -13.31
C PRO A 140 -13.25 -14.19 -13.14
N SER A 141 -14.22 -14.86 -13.77
CA SER A 141 -14.46 -16.29 -13.58
C SER A 141 -13.21 -17.11 -13.90
N ILE A 142 -12.79 -17.92 -12.92
CA ILE A 142 -11.73 -18.92 -13.07
C ILE A 142 -12.31 -20.11 -13.84
N THR A 143 -12.62 -19.92 -15.12
CA THR A 143 -13.18 -20.99 -15.95
C THR A 143 -12.17 -21.39 -17.01
N THR A 144 -11.73 -22.64 -16.94
CA THR A 144 -10.93 -23.33 -17.93
C THR A 144 -11.66 -23.36 -19.28
N THR A 145 -11.48 -22.33 -20.11
CA THR A 145 -11.56 -22.38 -21.59
C THR A 145 -11.25 -21.00 -22.16
N THR A 146 -10.02 -20.85 -22.66
CA THR A 146 -9.58 -19.82 -23.61
C THR A 146 -9.82 -18.35 -23.19
N THR A 147 -8.89 -17.82 -22.38
CA THR A 147 -8.69 -16.40 -21.97
C THR A 147 -9.30 -15.98 -20.62
N SER A 148 -8.83 -16.55 -19.50
CA SER A 148 -8.33 -15.82 -18.30
C SER A 148 -8.21 -16.68 -17.03
N PRO A 149 -7.18 -17.54 -16.96
CA PRO A 149 -6.40 -17.79 -15.74
C PRO A 149 -5.22 -16.80 -15.59
N ALA A 150 -5.07 -15.87 -16.54
CA ALA A 150 -3.90 -15.00 -16.64
C ALA A 150 -3.83 -13.90 -15.56
N LEU A 151 -4.98 -13.48 -15.00
CA LEU A 151 -4.99 -12.35 -14.07
C LEU A 151 -4.33 -12.67 -12.74
N TYR A 152 -4.53 -13.88 -12.22
CA TYR A 152 -4.03 -14.31 -10.91
C TYR A 152 -2.97 -15.40 -11.08
N CYS A 153 -1.73 -15.00 -11.36
CA CYS A 153 -0.62 -15.93 -11.58
C CYS A 153 0.66 -15.49 -10.86
N GLY A 154 1.67 -16.35 -10.83
CA GLY A 154 2.97 -16.02 -10.25
C GLY A 154 2.86 -15.65 -8.76
N ILE A 155 3.45 -14.52 -8.37
CA ILE A 155 3.56 -14.14 -6.96
C ILE A 155 2.21 -13.92 -6.28
N ILE A 156 1.14 -13.60 -7.01
CA ILE A 156 -0.18 -13.38 -6.42
C ILE A 156 -1.04 -14.65 -6.31
N ASP A 157 -0.54 -15.78 -6.83
CA ASP A 157 -1.09 -17.13 -6.60
C ASP A 157 -0.15 -17.95 -5.68
N SER A 158 0.82 -17.32 -5.02
CA SER A 158 1.84 -18.02 -4.23
C SER A 158 1.30 -18.70 -2.97
N ASN A 159 0.12 -18.29 -2.48
CA ASN A 159 -0.50 -18.86 -1.28
C ASN A 159 -1.87 -19.47 -1.64
N PRO A 160 -2.01 -20.80 -1.67
CA PRO A 160 -3.25 -21.46 -2.09
C PRO A 160 -4.43 -21.23 -1.12
N ALA A 161 -4.16 -20.84 0.12
CA ALA A 161 -5.20 -20.51 1.10
C ALA A 161 -5.86 -19.15 0.84
N ILE A 162 -5.27 -18.31 -0.02
CA ILE A 162 -5.73 -16.96 -0.32
C ILE A 162 -6.20 -16.91 -1.77
N ARG A 163 -7.52 -16.91 -1.95
CA ARG A 163 -8.16 -16.88 -3.28
C ARG A 163 -8.88 -15.54 -3.50
N PRO A 164 -9.02 -15.10 -4.77
CA PRO A 164 -9.87 -13.96 -5.10
C PRO A 164 -11.31 -14.23 -4.66
N ILE A 165 -11.94 -13.23 -4.05
CA ILE A 165 -13.34 -13.27 -3.62
C ILE A 165 -14.03 -11.98 -4.09
N PRO A 166 -15.37 -11.91 -4.09
CA PRO A 166 -16.09 -10.67 -4.36
C PRO A 166 -15.67 -9.56 -3.40
N ILE A 167 -15.48 -8.36 -3.92
CA ILE A 167 -15.06 -7.18 -3.16
C ILE A 167 -16.12 -6.08 -3.24
N GLY A 168 -16.16 -5.22 -2.22
CA GLY A 168 -16.92 -3.98 -2.27
C GLY A 168 -16.10 -2.86 -2.88
N ALA A 169 -16.77 -1.87 -3.46
CA ALA A 169 -16.18 -0.58 -3.78
C ALA A 169 -17.25 0.52 -3.73
N VAL A 170 -16.82 1.76 -3.51
CA VAL A 170 -17.70 2.93 -3.40
C VAL A 170 -17.33 3.96 -4.45
N TRP A 171 -18.30 4.37 -5.25
CA TRP A 171 -18.17 5.55 -6.10
C TRP A 171 -18.37 6.81 -5.28
N PHE A 172 -17.33 7.64 -5.19
CA PHE A 172 -17.45 8.99 -4.66
C PHE A 172 -18.03 9.88 -5.76
N THR A 173 -19.32 10.23 -5.65
CA THR A 173 -20.27 10.78 -6.65
C THR A 173 -21.23 9.71 -7.19
N SER A 174 -21.01 9.21 -8.40
CA SER A 174 -21.77 8.16 -9.06
C SER A 174 -20.88 7.45 -10.07
N PRO A 175 -21.17 6.19 -10.46
CA PRO A 175 -20.48 5.57 -11.58
C PRO A 175 -20.64 6.41 -12.86
N PRO A 176 -19.70 6.30 -13.82
CA PRO A 176 -19.88 6.86 -15.16
C PRO A 176 -21.18 6.32 -15.80
N PRO A 177 -21.99 7.17 -16.45
CA PRO A 177 -23.17 6.71 -17.18
C PRO A 177 -22.81 5.69 -18.26
N LEU A 178 -23.70 4.74 -18.53
CA LEU A 178 -23.48 3.74 -19.55
C LEU A 178 -23.30 4.40 -20.93
N GLY A 179 -22.20 4.09 -21.61
CA GLY A 179 -21.87 4.66 -22.92
C GLY A 179 -21.09 5.98 -22.87
N GLU A 180 -20.90 6.57 -21.70
CA GLU A 180 -20.00 7.72 -21.52
C GLU A 180 -18.58 7.22 -21.23
N THR A 181 -17.58 7.75 -21.95
CA THR A 181 -16.16 7.48 -21.68
C THR A 181 -15.56 8.68 -20.95
N PRO A 182 -15.53 8.70 -19.61
CA PRO A 182 -14.88 9.77 -18.86
C PRO A 182 -13.41 9.89 -19.26
N LYS A 183 -12.91 11.14 -19.31
CA LYS A 183 -11.51 11.40 -19.64
C LYS A 183 -10.56 10.72 -18.65
N ILE A 184 -10.88 10.77 -17.36
CA ILE A 184 -10.13 10.14 -16.29
C ILE A 184 -11.10 9.49 -15.28
N VAL A 185 -10.77 8.27 -14.87
CA VAL A 185 -11.34 7.57 -13.71
C VAL A 185 -10.20 7.20 -12.76
N VAL A 186 -10.39 7.51 -11.49
CA VAL A 186 -9.41 7.18 -10.45
C VAL A 186 -9.88 5.95 -9.68
N ILE A 187 -9.04 4.93 -9.60
CA ILE A 187 -9.23 3.78 -8.73
C ILE A 187 -8.37 4.02 -7.49
N HIS A 188 -9.00 4.32 -6.36
CA HIS A 188 -8.30 4.74 -5.15
C HIS A 188 -8.25 3.64 -4.07
N PHE A 189 -7.09 3.52 -3.44
CA PHE A 189 -6.80 2.58 -2.36
C PHE A 189 -6.44 3.36 -1.09
N HIS A 190 -7.19 3.13 0.00
CA HIS A 190 -6.95 3.81 1.28
C HIS A 190 -5.60 3.44 1.91
N GLY A 191 -5.14 4.27 2.85
CA GLY A 191 -4.02 3.94 3.74
C GLY A 191 -4.45 3.10 4.94
N GLY A 192 -3.57 2.98 5.95
CA GLY A 192 -3.87 2.20 7.16
C GLY A 192 -3.08 0.90 7.30
N ALA A 193 -1.85 0.86 6.75
CA ALA A 193 -0.89 -0.22 6.96
C ALA A 193 -1.40 -1.64 6.64
N TYR A 194 -2.37 -1.76 5.72
CA TYR A 194 -3.08 -3.02 5.39
C TYR A 194 -3.90 -3.63 6.55
N VAL A 195 -4.07 -2.92 7.66
CA VAL A 195 -4.79 -3.41 8.85
C VAL A 195 -5.94 -2.50 9.29
N LEU A 196 -6.01 -1.27 8.76
CA LEU A 196 -7.02 -0.27 9.06
C LEU A 196 -7.57 0.36 7.78
N GLY A 197 -8.75 0.98 7.91
CA GLY A 197 -9.41 1.76 6.87
C GLY A 197 -10.39 0.94 6.02
N GLY A 198 -11.04 1.63 5.09
CA GLY A 198 -12.07 1.01 4.25
C GLY A 198 -12.46 1.88 3.07
N ALA A 199 -13.56 1.52 2.43
CA ALA A 199 -14.04 2.23 1.24
C ALA A 199 -15.10 3.28 1.54
N ARG A 200 -15.73 3.20 2.70
CA ARG A 200 -16.84 4.09 3.08
C ARG A 200 -16.30 5.46 3.46
N GLN A 201 -17.15 6.48 3.42
CA GLN A 201 -16.74 7.87 3.61
C GLN A 201 -16.00 8.11 4.95
N MET A 202 -16.45 7.46 6.03
CA MET A 202 -15.80 7.57 7.34
C MET A 202 -14.49 6.77 7.47
N GLU A 203 -14.26 5.79 6.58
CA GLU A 203 -13.15 4.83 6.68
C GLU A 203 -12.02 5.10 5.68
N SER A 204 -12.36 5.72 4.55
CA SER A 204 -11.46 5.96 3.41
C SER A 204 -10.67 7.27 3.51
N GLY A 205 -10.94 8.09 4.53
CA GLY A 205 -10.37 9.41 4.69
C GLY A 205 -10.93 10.43 3.68
N TRP A 206 -10.33 11.61 3.65
CA TRP A 206 -10.85 12.75 2.88
C TRP A 206 -10.36 12.80 1.41
N ARG A 207 -9.36 12.00 1.05
CA ARG A 207 -8.71 12.06 -0.27
C ARG A 207 -9.62 11.65 -1.43
N PRO A 208 -10.42 10.57 -1.35
CA PRO A 208 -11.34 10.22 -2.43
C PRO A 208 -12.33 11.35 -2.74
N GLU A 209 -12.83 12.04 -1.71
CA GLU A 209 -13.73 13.18 -1.86
C GLU A 209 -13.04 14.39 -2.52
N VAL A 210 -11.80 14.69 -2.14
CA VAL A 210 -11.05 15.77 -2.80
C VAL A 210 -10.71 15.42 -4.25
N LEU A 211 -10.40 14.17 -4.54
CA LEU A 211 -10.16 13.69 -5.90
C LEU A 211 -11.44 13.76 -6.75
N SER A 212 -12.59 13.35 -6.23
CA SER A 212 -13.84 13.37 -6.98
C SER A 212 -14.27 14.80 -7.33
N LYS A 213 -14.10 15.75 -6.40
CA LYS A 213 -14.35 17.18 -6.65
C LYS A 213 -13.44 17.80 -7.73
N ARG A 214 -12.27 17.22 -8.00
CA ARG A 214 -11.29 17.77 -8.96
C ARG A 214 -11.24 17.04 -10.29
N ILE A 215 -11.47 15.73 -10.28
CA ILE A 215 -11.27 14.82 -11.42
C ILE A 215 -12.61 14.23 -11.91
N GLY A 216 -13.62 14.16 -11.03
CA GLY A 216 -14.94 13.59 -11.32
C GLY A 216 -15.08 12.20 -10.70
N TYR A 217 -14.70 11.16 -11.44
CA TYR A 217 -15.00 9.77 -11.10
C TYR A 217 -13.91 9.12 -10.26
N VAL A 218 -14.26 8.73 -9.03
CA VAL A 218 -13.36 8.03 -8.10
C VAL A 218 -14.05 6.77 -7.57
N LEU A 219 -13.44 5.62 -7.85
CA LEU A 219 -13.82 4.32 -7.30
C LEU A 219 -12.90 4.00 -6.12
N GLN A 220 -13.43 4.07 -4.92
CA GLN A 220 -12.72 3.70 -3.70
C GLN A 220 -12.87 2.20 -3.44
N VAL A 221 -11.76 1.47 -3.41
CA VAL A 221 -11.78 -0.01 -3.33
C VAL A 221 -11.76 -0.49 -1.88
N GLN A 222 -12.68 -1.40 -1.54
CA GLN A 222 -12.75 -2.06 -0.22
C GLN A 222 -11.88 -3.33 -0.22
N TYR A 223 -10.57 -3.18 -0.42
CA TYR A 223 -9.63 -4.31 -0.46
C TYR A 223 -9.51 -4.98 0.93
N ARG A 224 -9.29 -6.30 0.99
CA ARG A 224 -9.15 -7.08 2.24
C ARG A 224 -7.97 -6.64 3.08
N LEU A 225 -8.14 -6.61 4.40
CA LEU A 225 -7.07 -6.28 5.36
C LEU A 225 -6.41 -7.53 5.92
N ALA A 226 -5.13 -7.44 6.27
CA ALA A 226 -4.35 -8.55 6.79
C ALA A 226 -4.85 -9.09 8.15
N ILE A 227 -5.62 -8.28 8.89
CA ILE A 227 -6.30 -8.69 10.13
C ILE A 227 -7.51 -9.61 9.88
N GLU A 228 -8.03 -9.65 8.65
CA GLU A 228 -9.14 -10.52 8.29
C GLU A 228 -8.65 -11.96 8.03
N PRO A 229 -9.50 -12.98 8.28
CA PRO A 229 -9.16 -14.36 7.95
C PRO A 229 -8.78 -14.51 6.48
N ASN A 230 -7.72 -15.28 6.21
CA ASN A 230 -7.25 -15.59 4.84
C ASN A 230 -7.00 -14.35 3.95
N SER A 231 -6.59 -13.24 4.57
CA SER A 231 -6.50 -11.92 3.91
C SER A 231 -5.12 -11.26 4.00
N CYS A 232 -4.10 -12.04 4.39
CA CYS A 232 -2.70 -11.62 4.29
C CYS A 232 -2.26 -11.44 2.83
N PHE A 233 -1.02 -11.04 2.61
CA PHE A 233 -0.43 -11.07 1.27
C PHE A 233 -0.66 -12.45 0.60
N PRO A 234 -1.16 -12.51 -0.65
CA PRO A 234 -1.32 -11.42 -1.65
C PRO A 234 -2.74 -10.83 -1.79
N ALA A 235 -3.65 -11.02 -0.82
CA ALA A 235 -5.08 -10.70 -0.93
C ALA A 235 -5.38 -9.28 -1.44
N ALA A 236 -4.77 -8.25 -0.85
CA ALA A 236 -5.02 -6.86 -1.24
C ALA A 236 -4.65 -6.57 -2.71
N ILE A 237 -3.63 -7.24 -3.25
CA ILE A 237 -3.23 -7.11 -4.66
C ILE A 237 -4.24 -7.80 -5.56
N GLN A 238 -4.70 -9.00 -5.19
CA GLN A 238 -5.77 -9.69 -5.92
C GLN A 238 -7.02 -8.79 -6.01
N ASP A 239 -7.40 -8.14 -4.90
CA ASP A 239 -8.57 -7.26 -4.84
C ASP A 239 -8.39 -6.00 -5.69
N GLY A 240 -7.21 -5.38 -5.65
CA GLY A 240 -6.91 -4.23 -6.50
C GLY A 240 -6.95 -4.59 -7.99
N LEU A 241 -6.47 -5.76 -8.36
CA LEU A 241 -6.55 -6.27 -9.74
C LEU A 241 -7.99 -6.61 -10.14
N THR A 242 -8.79 -7.17 -9.23
CA THR A 242 -10.24 -7.37 -9.44
C THR A 242 -10.94 -6.05 -9.76
N ALA A 243 -10.69 -5.01 -8.95
CA ALA A 243 -11.27 -3.68 -9.18
C ALA A 243 -10.79 -3.06 -10.50
N TYR A 244 -9.51 -3.20 -10.84
CA TYR A 244 -8.98 -2.67 -12.10
C TYR A 244 -9.53 -3.42 -13.33
N ASN A 245 -9.63 -4.75 -13.25
CA ASN A 245 -10.27 -5.57 -14.27
C ASN A 245 -11.73 -5.16 -14.49
N TYR A 246 -12.47 -4.89 -13.42
CA TYR A 246 -13.85 -4.40 -13.53
C TYR A 246 -13.93 -3.08 -14.31
N VAL A 247 -13.07 -2.10 -13.99
CA VAL A 247 -13.04 -0.82 -14.71
C VAL A 247 -12.68 -1.00 -16.19
N VAL A 248 -11.70 -1.86 -16.51
CA VAL A 248 -11.26 -2.06 -17.90
C VAL A 248 -12.24 -2.91 -18.70
N ASN A 249 -12.59 -4.09 -18.20
CA ASN A 249 -13.29 -5.12 -18.97
C ASN A 249 -14.81 -5.11 -18.73
N THR A 250 -15.29 -4.73 -17.55
CA THR A 250 -16.73 -4.67 -17.26
C THR A 250 -17.32 -3.31 -17.64
N LEU A 251 -16.64 -2.21 -17.30
CA LEU A 251 -17.08 -0.86 -17.69
C LEU A 251 -16.57 -0.43 -19.08
N GLY A 252 -15.64 -1.18 -19.67
CA GLY A 252 -15.10 -0.89 -21.00
C GLY A 252 -14.21 0.35 -21.06
N LEU A 253 -13.68 0.81 -19.92
CA LEU A 253 -12.87 2.03 -19.86
C LEU A 253 -11.44 1.76 -20.28
N LYS A 254 -10.97 2.51 -21.28
CA LYS A 254 -9.65 2.30 -21.87
C LYS A 254 -8.55 2.62 -20.85
N PRO A 255 -7.36 1.99 -20.99
CA PRO A 255 -6.29 2.17 -20.01
C PRO A 255 -5.82 3.63 -19.88
N GLU A 256 -5.90 4.39 -20.97
CA GLU A 256 -5.62 5.83 -21.06
C GLU A 256 -6.57 6.71 -20.23
N ASN A 257 -7.72 6.18 -19.80
CA ASN A 257 -8.66 6.82 -18.89
C ASN A 257 -8.37 6.50 -17.42
N ASN A 258 -7.59 5.45 -17.13
CA ASN A 258 -7.54 4.89 -15.79
C ASN A 258 -6.31 5.37 -15.02
N VAL A 259 -6.49 5.88 -13.81
CA VAL A 259 -5.41 6.25 -12.89
C VAL A 259 -5.54 5.43 -11.61
N LEU A 260 -4.51 4.67 -11.27
CA LEU A 260 -4.42 4.01 -9.97
C LEU A 260 -3.93 5.02 -8.94
N SER A 261 -4.57 5.11 -7.78
CA SER A 261 -4.24 6.12 -6.77
C SER A 261 -4.26 5.50 -5.38
N GLY A 262 -3.40 5.94 -4.47
CA GLY A 262 -3.46 5.43 -3.11
C GLY A 262 -2.61 6.18 -2.10
N GLU A 263 -2.94 6.02 -0.83
CA GLU A 263 -2.25 6.65 0.30
C GLU A 263 -1.50 5.62 1.15
N SER A 264 -0.25 5.91 1.52
CA SER A 264 0.51 5.07 2.47
C SER A 264 0.57 3.60 2.00
N ALA A 265 -0.09 2.68 2.70
CA ALA A 265 -0.27 1.29 2.29
C ALA A 265 -1.00 1.17 0.93
N GLY A 266 -2.03 1.97 0.66
CA GLY A 266 -2.68 2.01 -0.64
C GLY A 266 -1.74 2.52 -1.75
N GLY A 267 -0.82 3.43 -1.43
CA GLY A 267 0.23 3.85 -2.37
C GLY A 267 1.24 2.73 -2.66
N ASN A 268 1.58 1.94 -1.64
CA ASN A 268 2.36 0.70 -1.82
C ASN A 268 1.60 -0.29 -2.72
N LEU A 269 0.30 -0.47 -2.49
CA LEU A 269 -0.57 -1.35 -3.27
C LEU A 269 -0.59 -0.96 -4.76
N VAL A 270 -0.72 0.33 -5.07
CA VAL A 270 -0.61 0.84 -6.46
C VAL A 270 0.70 0.40 -7.10
N LEU A 271 1.82 0.58 -6.40
CA LEU A 271 3.14 0.22 -6.93
C LEU A 271 3.34 -1.29 -7.04
N ALA A 272 2.80 -2.07 -6.10
CA ALA A 272 2.80 -3.53 -6.16
C ALA A 272 2.00 -4.04 -7.36
N MET A 273 0.82 -3.45 -7.63
CA MET A 273 0.02 -3.76 -8.83
C MET A 273 0.78 -3.41 -10.11
N LEU A 274 1.35 -2.20 -10.22
CA LEU A 274 2.14 -1.81 -11.39
C LEU A 274 3.36 -2.72 -11.60
N ARG A 275 4.02 -3.13 -10.51
CA ARG A 275 5.12 -4.09 -10.56
C ARG A 275 4.64 -5.44 -11.08
N TYR A 276 3.53 -5.95 -10.55
CA TYR A 276 2.92 -7.21 -11.00
C TYR A 276 2.58 -7.17 -12.49
N LEU A 277 1.92 -6.11 -12.95
CA LEU A 277 1.61 -5.89 -14.38
C LEU A 277 2.87 -5.74 -15.25
N SER A 278 4.02 -5.40 -14.67
CA SER A 278 5.29 -5.35 -15.42
C SER A 278 5.99 -6.72 -15.53
N THR A 279 5.66 -7.67 -14.65
CA THR A 279 6.32 -8.97 -14.57
C THR A 279 5.35 -10.11 -14.84
N ASP A 280 4.73 -10.64 -13.79
CA ASP A 280 4.01 -11.91 -13.80
C ASP A 280 2.68 -11.73 -14.56
N GLY A 281 2.03 -10.58 -14.37
CA GLY A 281 0.78 -10.20 -15.01
C GLY A 281 0.92 -9.41 -16.31
N LYS A 282 2.06 -9.48 -17.01
CA LYS A 282 2.35 -8.63 -18.18
C LYS A 282 1.29 -8.63 -19.30
N ASN A 283 0.58 -9.74 -19.44
CA ASN A 283 -0.48 -9.89 -20.46
C ASN A 283 -1.88 -10.03 -19.82
N ALA A 284 -2.00 -9.79 -18.52
CA ALA A 284 -3.26 -9.95 -17.80
C ALA A 284 -4.17 -8.73 -17.97
N LEU A 285 -3.61 -7.53 -17.76
CA LEU A 285 -4.29 -6.26 -17.91
C LEU A 285 -3.32 -5.24 -18.52
N PRO A 286 -3.83 -4.29 -19.32
CA PRO A 286 -3.03 -3.21 -19.85
C PRO A 286 -2.55 -2.26 -18.74
N PHE A 287 -1.42 -1.58 -18.95
CA PHE A 287 -0.94 -0.56 -18.01
C PHE A 287 -1.91 0.62 -17.94
N PRO A 288 -2.24 1.11 -16.72
CA PRO A 288 -3.06 2.31 -16.56
C PRO A 288 -2.29 3.54 -17.05
N ARG A 289 -3.02 4.63 -17.29
CA ARG A 289 -2.46 5.94 -17.69
C ARG A 289 -1.36 6.40 -16.74
N ALA A 290 -1.59 6.27 -15.43
CA ALA A 290 -0.68 6.72 -14.39
C ALA A 290 -0.95 6.03 -13.04
N GLY A 291 0.05 6.10 -12.16
CA GLY A 291 -0.08 5.80 -10.73
C GLY A 291 0.14 7.06 -9.90
N LEU A 292 -0.81 7.43 -9.03
CA LEU A 292 -0.75 8.58 -8.13
C LEU A 292 -0.54 8.11 -6.68
N CYS A 293 0.68 8.24 -6.16
CA CYS A 293 1.05 7.72 -4.86
C CYS A 293 1.20 8.84 -3.81
N TRP A 294 0.37 8.80 -2.77
CA TRP A 294 0.40 9.76 -1.67
C TRP A 294 1.20 9.16 -0.52
N THR A 295 2.40 9.69 -0.27
CA THR A 295 3.31 9.25 0.81
C THR A 295 3.39 7.71 0.90
N PRO A 296 3.79 7.01 -0.18
CA PRO A 296 3.69 5.55 -0.25
C PRO A 296 4.59 4.86 0.78
N TRP A 297 4.10 3.78 1.37
CA TRP A 297 4.87 2.97 2.31
C TRP A 297 5.77 1.97 1.57
N LEU A 298 7.02 2.35 1.28
CA LEU A 298 7.88 1.58 0.36
C LEU A 298 8.85 0.60 1.01
N ASP A 299 9.13 0.78 2.29
CA ASP A 299 10.13 0.00 3.02
C ASP A 299 9.51 -0.60 4.28
N MET A 300 9.43 -1.93 4.32
CA MET A 300 8.95 -2.70 5.46
C MET A 300 10.11 -3.36 6.22
N THR A 301 11.35 -3.09 5.82
CA THR A 301 12.51 -3.58 6.57
C THR A 301 12.66 -2.77 7.85
N THR A 302 13.06 -3.43 8.94
CA THR A 302 13.35 -2.78 10.23
C THR A 302 14.72 -2.11 10.27
N ASP A 303 15.45 -2.09 9.14
CA ASP A 303 16.76 -1.49 9.02
C ASP A 303 16.63 0.05 8.92
N THR A 304 16.62 0.71 10.07
CA THR A 304 16.52 2.17 10.26
C THR A 304 17.59 3.00 9.53
N LYS A 305 18.56 2.36 8.86
CA LYS A 305 19.59 3.03 8.04
C LYS A 305 18.99 3.82 6.87
N SER A 306 17.80 3.47 6.38
CA SER A 306 17.11 4.22 5.31
C SER A 306 16.56 5.58 5.77
N LEU A 307 16.19 5.72 7.05
CA LEU A 307 15.71 6.97 7.66
C LEU A 307 16.84 7.97 7.95
N ILE A 308 18.06 7.46 8.17
CA ILE A 308 19.23 8.26 8.57
C ILE A 308 20.06 8.70 7.34
N ASN A 309 19.84 8.06 6.17
CA ASN A 309 20.55 8.41 4.94
C ASN A 309 19.70 9.34 4.05
N PRO A 310 19.99 10.66 3.98
CA PRO A 310 19.23 11.61 3.18
C PRO A 310 19.24 11.28 1.67
N GLN A 311 20.15 10.44 1.17
CA GLN A 311 20.14 9.99 -0.23
C GLN A 311 19.07 8.92 -0.51
N VAL A 312 18.71 8.10 0.48
CA VAL A 312 17.68 7.06 0.37
C VAL A 312 16.29 7.66 0.59
N SER A 313 16.14 8.53 1.58
CA SER A 313 14.91 9.28 1.85
C SER A 313 14.47 10.14 0.65
N LYS A 314 15.42 10.76 -0.07
CA LYS A 314 15.13 11.52 -1.30
C LYS A 314 14.59 10.66 -2.44
N ARG A 315 15.01 9.39 -2.58
CA ARG A 315 14.49 8.50 -3.64
C ARG A 315 13.05 8.05 -3.39
N ILE A 316 12.64 7.91 -2.13
CA ILE A 316 11.26 7.57 -1.74
C ILE A 316 10.35 8.80 -1.86
N MET A 317 10.83 10.00 -1.54
CA MET A 317 10.04 11.24 -1.68
C MET A 317 9.92 11.74 -3.13
N PHE A 318 10.88 11.47 -4.02
CA PHE A 318 10.85 11.95 -5.41
C PHE A 318 9.71 11.34 -6.27
N LEU A 319 9.12 10.22 -5.85
CA LEU A 319 7.96 9.62 -6.50
C LEU A 319 6.63 10.29 -6.11
N ALA A 320 6.63 11.26 -5.18
CA ALA A 320 5.46 12.01 -4.74
C ALA A 320 5.40 13.45 -5.28
N HIS A 321 6.25 13.82 -6.25
CA HIS A 321 6.33 15.18 -6.82
C HIS A 321 6.44 15.24 -8.35
N LEU A 322 5.85 14.26 -9.04
CA LEU A 322 5.55 14.35 -10.49
C LEU A 322 4.04 14.33 -10.69
#